data_AF-A0A9N8X5P6-F1
#
_entry.id   AF-A0A9N8X5P6-F1
#
_cell.length_a   1.000
_cell.length_b   1.000
_cell.length_c   1.000
_cell.angle_alpha   90.00
_cell.angle_beta   90.00
_cell.angle_gamma   90.00
#
_symmetry.space_group_name_H-M   'P 1'
#
loop_
_entity.id
_entity.type
_entity.pdbx_description
1 polymer ?
#
loop_
_entity_poly.entity_id
_entity_poly.type
_entity_poly.pdbx_seq_one_letter_code
_entity_poly.pdbx_strand_id
1 'polypeptide(L)'
;MRNLSVQNSLLGVFLIFATMIVFGGVVGVVTLSRANANLDRIHGIATQEILVNDGYKDSTRTRAALTRAYSALRERNDLATRDSALKSAATAFRRAADETESFRNASQFTGLDEDLKQHLVESSMHLASILKQAGDALRSGDTNAYVQINDHDITLAGQAYTADVEKFQALAD
;
A
#
# COMPACT_ATOMS: atom_id res chain seq x y z
N MET A 1 -17.04 29.22 -67.25
CA MET A 1 -16.42 28.02 -66.64
C MET A 1 -15.06 28.44 -66.13
N ARG A 2 -14.90 28.60 -64.79
CA ARG A 2 -13.66 29.12 -64.21
C ARG A 2 -12.59 28.04 -64.29
N ASN A 3 -11.55 28.30 -65.06
CA ASN A 3 -10.36 27.45 -65.15
C ASN A 3 -9.62 27.50 -63.81
N LEU A 4 -10.00 26.62 -62.88
CA LEU A 4 -9.15 26.27 -61.76
C LEU A 4 -7.88 25.67 -62.38
N SER A 5 -6.79 26.46 -62.39
CA SER A 5 -5.48 25.98 -62.79
C SER A 5 -5.18 24.68 -62.03
N VAL A 6 -4.66 23.67 -62.73
CA VAL A 6 -4.25 22.38 -62.14
C VAL A 6 -3.38 22.59 -60.89
N GLN A 7 -2.60 23.68 -60.85
CA GLN A 7 -1.82 24.10 -59.68
C GLN A 7 -2.67 24.39 -58.44
N ASN A 8 -3.83 25.05 -58.56
CA ASN A 8 -4.70 25.36 -57.42
C ASN A 8 -5.41 24.10 -56.88
N SER A 9 -5.72 23.13 -57.75
CA SER A 9 -6.25 21.82 -57.36
C SER A 9 -5.21 21.02 -56.57
N LEU A 10 -3.98 20.94 -57.09
CA LEU A 10 -2.88 20.24 -56.44
C LEU A 10 -2.53 20.85 -55.08
N LEU A 11 -2.51 22.19 -54.99
CA LEU A 11 -2.28 22.92 -53.75
C LEU A 11 -3.37 22.64 -52.70
N GLY A 12 -4.64 22.56 -53.13
CA GLY A 12 -5.76 22.23 -52.25
C GLY A 12 -5.65 20.84 -51.64
N VAL A 13 -5.28 19.83 -52.45
CA VAL A 13 -5.04 18.47 -51.95
C VAL A 13 -3.87 18.44 -50.97
N PHE A 14 -2.79 19.17 -51.28
CA PHE A 14 -1.61 19.24 -50.41
C PHE A 14 -1.92 19.85 -49.04
N LEU A 15 -2.73 20.91 -49.01
CA LEU A 15 -3.21 21.54 -47.77
C LEU A 15 -4.07 20.59 -46.94
N ILE A 16 -4.97 19.86 -47.57
CA ILE A 16 -5.79 18.85 -46.87
C ILE A 16 -4.89 17.78 -46.26
N PHE A 17 -3.90 17.29 -47.01
CA PHE A 17 -2.98 16.27 -46.55
C PHE A 17 -2.12 16.75 -45.37
N ALA A 18 -1.58 17.98 -45.45
CA ALA A 18 -0.84 18.61 -44.38
C ALA A 18 -1.71 18.77 -43.11
N THR A 19 -2.97 19.19 -43.27
CA THR A 19 -3.91 19.33 -42.16
C THR A 19 -4.19 17.98 -41.49
N MET A 20 -4.37 16.92 -42.28
CA MET A 20 -4.61 15.56 -41.78
C MET A 20 -3.41 15.02 -41.00
N ILE A 21 -2.19 15.29 -41.46
CA ILE A 21 -0.95 14.90 -40.75
C ILE A 21 -0.84 15.65 -39.42
N VAL A 22 -1.04 16.97 -39.41
CA VAL A 22 -0.97 17.77 -38.17
C VAL A 22 -2.04 17.31 -37.19
N PHE A 23 -3.28 17.10 -37.65
CA PHE A 23 -4.38 16.63 -36.81
C PHE A 23 -4.11 15.24 -36.23
N GLY A 24 -3.63 14.30 -37.07
CA GLY A 24 -3.24 12.96 -36.64
C GLY A 24 -2.09 12.97 -35.64
N GLY A 25 -1.09 13.84 -35.84
CA GLY A 25 0.02 14.03 -34.92
C GLY A 25 -0.41 14.58 -33.56
N VAL A 26 -1.27 15.61 -33.55
CA VAL A 26 -1.82 16.19 -32.31
C VAL A 26 -2.65 15.16 -31.55
N VAL A 27 -3.56 14.46 -32.23
CA VAL A 27 -4.38 13.40 -31.61
C VAL A 27 -3.48 12.27 -31.09
N GLY A 28 -2.45 11.88 -31.84
CA GLY A 28 -1.48 10.86 -31.42
C GLY A 28 -0.74 11.25 -30.14
N VAL A 29 -0.20 12.47 -30.06
CA VAL A 29 0.49 12.98 -28.87
C VAL A 29 -0.44 13.08 -27.67
N VAL A 30 -1.67 13.58 -27.85
CA VAL A 30 -2.66 13.67 -26.76
C VAL A 30 -3.04 12.28 -26.24
N THR A 31 -3.25 11.32 -27.15
CA THR A 31 -3.62 9.95 -26.78
C THR A 31 -2.46 9.27 -26.04
N LEU A 32 -1.22 9.44 -26.51
CA LEU A 32 -0.02 8.91 -25.86
C LEU A 32 0.22 9.55 -24.48
N SER A 33 0.03 10.86 -24.36
CA SER A 33 0.14 11.56 -23.07
C SER A 33 -0.88 11.05 -22.05
N ARG A 34 -2.14 10.81 -22.48
CA ARG A 34 -3.16 10.20 -21.62
C ARG A 34 -2.84 8.76 -21.25
N ALA A 35 -2.31 7.97 -22.19
CA ALA A 35 -1.90 6.61 -21.92
C ALA A 35 -0.75 6.54 -20.90
N ASN A 36 0.26 7.41 -21.02
CA ASN A 36 1.36 7.48 -20.06
C ASN A 36 0.87 7.89 -18.67
N ALA A 37 0.01 8.91 -18.56
CA ALA A 37 -0.55 9.33 -17.28
C ALA A 37 -1.37 8.20 -16.60
N ASN A 38 -2.08 7.39 -17.39
CA ASN A 38 -2.80 6.23 -16.86
C ASN A 38 -1.85 5.11 -16.41
N LEU A 39 -0.76 4.86 -17.13
CA LEU A 39 0.25 3.87 -16.75
C LEU A 39 0.94 4.26 -15.43
N ASP A 40 1.34 5.53 -15.30
CA ASP A 40 1.96 6.05 -14.07
C ASP A 40 1.01 5.92 -12.88
N ARG A 41 -0.29 6.20 -13.08
CA ARG A 41 -1.32 6.03 -12.06
C ARG A 41 -1.48 4.57 -11.63
N ILE A 42 -1.62 3.64 -12.58
CA ILE A 42 -1.78 2.20 -12.29
C ILE A 42 -0.55 1.69 -11.56
N HIS A 43 0.65 2.09 -11.98
CA HIS A 43 1.87 1.67 -11.33
C HIS A 43 1.97 2.20 -9.90
N GLY A 44 1.60 3.46 -9.66
CA GLY A 44 1.55 4.07 -8.34
C GLY A 44 0.58 3.36 -7.38
N ILE A 45 -0.64 3.05 -7.85
CA ILE A 45 -1.64 2.30 -7.09
C ILE A 45 -1.09 0.92 -6.73
N ALA A 46 -0.62 0.15 -7.71
CA ALA A 46 -0.14 -1.21 -7.49
C ALA A 46 1.04 -1.28 -6.52
N THR A 47 2.02 -0.36 -6.63
CA THR A 47 3.17 -0.32 -5.72
C THR A 47 2.73 -0.01 -4.29
N GLN A 48 1.82 0.94 -4.10
CA GLN A 48 1.35 1.29 -2.77
C GLN A 48 0.46 0.20 -2.16
N GLU A 49 -0.39 -0.44 -2.96
CA GLU A 49 -1.21 -1.58 -2.53
C GLU A 49 -0.35 -2.76 -2.05
N ILE A 50 0.75 -3.05 -2.73
CA ILE A 50 1.73 -4.05 -2.29
C ILE A 50 2.28 -3.70 -0.90
N LEU A 51 2.71 -2.45 -0.70
CA LEU A 51 3.26 -2.02 0.59
C LEU A 51 2.24 -2.14 1.72
N VAL A 52 1.00 -1.69 1.49
CA VAL A 52 -0.09 -1.78 2.47
C VAL A 52 -0.41 -3.24 2.81
N ASN A 53 -0.51 -4.10 1.80
CA ASN A 53 -0.84 -5.51 1.98
C ASN A 53 0.28 -6.29 2.69
N ASP A 54 1.54 -5.99 2.36
CA ASP A 54 2.68 -6.62 3.02
C ASP A 54 2.79 -6.17 4.48
N GLY A 55 2.58 -4.88 4.76
CA GLY A 55 2.50 -4.33 6.13
C GLY A 55 1.42 -5.00 6.97
N TYR A 56 0.24 -5.21 6.38
CA TYR A 56 -0.86 -5.94 7.00
C TYR A 56 -0.51 -7.40 7.29
N LYS A 57 0.07 -8.11 6.30
CA LYS A 57 0.49 -9.50 6.46
C LYS A 57 1.55 -9.64 7.55
N ASP A 58 2.56 -8.78 7.58
CA ASP A 58 3.63 -8.86 8.57
C ASP A 58 3.19 -8.45 9.97
N SER A 59 2.22 -7.54 10.11
CA SER A 59 1.54 -7.28 11.37
C SER A 59 0.80 -8.53 11.88
N THR A 60 0.11 -9.24 10.99
CA THR A 60 -0.58 -10.50 11.32
C THR A 60 0.42 -11.61 11.69
N ARG A 61 1.54 -11.73 10.96
CA ARG A 61 2.62 -12.68 11.29
C ARG A 61 3.27 -12.36 12.63
N THR A 62 3.40 -11.08 12.97
CA THR A 62 3.85 -10.64 14.30
C THR A 62 2.91 -11.15 15.38
N ARG A 63 1.59 -10.89 15.25
CA ARG A 63 0.58 -11.37 16.20
C ARG A 63 0.63 -12.90 16.36
N ALA A 64 0.68 -13.64 15.25
CA ALA A 64 0.76 -15.11 15.29
C ALA A 64 2.03 -15.62 15.99
N ALA A 65 3.16 -14.95 15.79
CA ALA A 65 4.40 -15.27 16.49
C ALA A 65 4.32 -14.97 17.99
N LEU A 66 3.66 -13.86 18.39
CA LEU A 66 3.40 -13.55 19.79
C LEU A 66 2.49 -14.61 20.45
N THR A 67 1.45 -15.08 19.76
CA THR A 67 0.61 -16.18 20.27
C THR A 67 1.42 -17.46 20.48
N ARG A 68 2.34 -17.80 19.58
CA ARG A 68 3.26 -18.93 19.77
C ARG A 68 4.17 -18.74 20.98
N ALA A 69 4.70 -17.53 21.18
CA ALA A 69 5.53 -17.21 22.34
C ALA A 69 4.73 -17.32 23.65
N TYR A 70 3.48 -16.85 23.65
CA TYR A 70 2.54 -16.99 24.76
C TYR A 70 2.29 -18.47 25.10
N SER A 71 1.90 -19.30 24.12
CA SER A 71 1.64 -20.73 24.37
C SER A 71 2.88 -21.45 24.91
N ALA A 72 4.07 -21.19 24.36
CA ALA A 72 5.30 -21.78 24.86
C ALA A 72 5.58 -21.43 26.33
N LEU A 73 5.39 -20.16 26.69
CA LEU A 73 5.60 -19.66 28.05
C LEU A 73 4.52 -20.15 29.02
N ARG A 74 3.24 -20.07 28.64
CA ARG A 74 2.07 -20.39 29.47
C ARG A 74 1.94 -21.89 29.75
N GLU A 75 2.15 -22.74 28.74
CA GLU A 75 1.86 -24.18 28.82
C GLU A 75 3.06 -24.99 29.29
N ARG A 76 4.28 -24.59 28.88
CA ARG A 76 5.50 -25.39 29.07
C ARG A 76 6.59 -24.67 29.85
N ASN A 77 6.40 -23.39 30.16
CA ASN A 77 7.46 -22.51 30.66
C ASN A 77 8.74 -22.59 29.79
N ASP A 78 8.57 -22.80 28.49
CA ASP A 78 9.64 -23.05 27.53
C ASP A 78 10.20 -21.72 27.02
N LEU A 79 11.22 -21.23 27.71
CA LEU A 79 11.87 -19.95 27.42
C LEU A 79 12.59 -19.95 26.07
N ALA A 80 13.13 -21.09 25.64
CA ALA A 80 13.85 -21.19 24.36
C ALA A 80 12.89 -21.04 23.17
N THR A 81 11.74 -21.74 23.21
CA THR A 81 10.71 -21.60 22.18
C THR A 81 10.07 -20.21 22.23
N ARG A 82 9.82 -19.66 23.43
CA ARG A 82 9.36 -18.27 23.60
C ARG A 82 10.32 -17.31 22.90
N ASP A 83 11.62 -17.38 23.17
CA ASP A 83 12.60 -16.44 22.62
C ASP A 83 12.76 -16.56 21.10
N SER A 84 12.73 -17.78 20.58
CA SER A 84 12.70 -18.03 19.14
C SER A 84 11.45 -17.44 18.47
N ALA A 85 10.28 -17.59 19.10
CA ALA A 85 9.04 -16.99 18.63
C ALA A 85 9.05 -15.45 18.72
N LEU A 86 9.57 -14.87 19.81
CA LEU A 86 9.75 -13.42 19.95
C LEU A 86 10.72 -12.84 18.91
N LYS A 87 11.81 -13.56 18.58
CA LYS A 87 12.72 -13.17 17.50
C LYS A 87 12.03 -13.19 16.13
N SER A 88 11.17 -14.19 15.89
CA SER A 88 10.35 -14.25 14.68
C SER A 88 9.37 -13.07 14.62
N ALA A 89 8.71 -12.76 15.74
CA ALA A 89 7.81 -11.62 15.86
C ALA A 89 8.54 -10.29 15.57
N ALA A 90 9.71 -10.08 16.17
CA ALA A 90 10.52 -8.88 15.94
C ALA A 90 10.95 -8.72 14.48
N THR A 91 11.22 -9.82 13.77
CA THR A 91 11.60 -9.78 12.36
C THR A 91 10.43 -9.35 11.48
N ALA A 92 9.24 -9.92 11.70
CA ALA A 92 8.03 -9.51 10.99
C ALA A 92 7.62 -8.07 11.33
N PHE A 93 7.72 -7.70 12.61
CA PHE A 93 7.44 -6.34 13.07
C PHE A 93 8.30 -5.29 12.36
N ARG A 94 9.61 -5.56 12.22
CA ARG A 94 10.51 -4.65 11.51
C ARG A 94 10.12 -4.50 10.04
N ARG A 95 9.77 -5.58 9.36
CA ARG A 95 9.32 -5.52 7.96
C ARG A 95 8.04 -4.71 7.82
N ALA A 96 7.04 -4.93 8.69
CA ALA A 96 5.82 -4.13 8.71
C ALA A 96 6.09 -2.62 8.93
N ALA A 97 7.06 -2.29 9.79
CA ALA A 97 7.49 -0.91 10.01
C ALA A 97 8.19 -0.32 8.76
N ASP A 98 9.08 -1.09 8.12
CA ASP A 98 9.77 -0.69 6.89
C ASP A 98 8.78 -0.48 5.74
N GLU A 99 7.75 -1.32 5.62
CA GLU A 99 6.67 -1.24 4.63
C GLU A 99 5.77 -0.02 4.88
N THR A 100 5.39 0.21 6.14
CA THR A 100 4.60 1.39 6.54
C THR A 100 5.35 2.69 6.26
N GLU A 101 6.65 2.74 6.53
CA GLU A 101 7.47 3.91 6.27
C GLU A 101 7.70 4.12 4.77
N SER A 102 7.87 3.04 4.01
CA SER A 102 7.94 3.11 2.54
C SER A 102 6.62 3.63 1.95
N PHE A 103 5.48 3.20 2.49
CA PHE A 103 4.16 3.68 2.08
C PHE A 103 3.95 5.16 2.43
N ARG A 104 4.33 5.59 3.64
CA ARG A 104 4.32 7.01 4.04
C ARG A 104 5.08 7.87 3.01
N ASN A 105 6.28 7.43 2.66
CA ASN A 105 7.18 8.16 1.76
C ASN A 105 6.87 7.98 0.27
N ALA A 106 5.93 7.11 -0.10
CA ALA A 106 5.55 6.89 -1.48
C ALA A 106 4.91 8.15 -2.09
N SER A 107 5.28 8.47 -3.33
CA SER A 107 4.74 9.60 -4.07
C SER A 107 3.23 9.51 -4.22
N GLN A 108 2.53 10.64 -4.04
CA GLN A 108 1.10 10.72 -4.27
C GLN A 108 0.76 10.39 -5.73
N PHE A 109 -0.33 9.67 -5.96
CA PHE A 109 -0.89 9.44 -7.30
C PHE A 109 -2.25 10.12 -7.43
N THR A 110 -2.69 10.36 -8.66
CA THR A 110 -3.98 11.04 -8.92
C THR A 110 -5.15 10.20 -8.39
N GLY A 111 -5.94 10.79 -7.48
CA GLY A 111 -7.09 10.14 -6.85
C GLY A 111 -6.81 9.50 -5.51
N LEU A 112 -5.58 9.58 -4.99
CA LEU A 112 -5.28 9.19 -3.62
C LEU A 112 -5.77 10.27 -2.64
N ASP A 113 -6.62 9.86 -1.70
CA ASP A 113 -7.02 10.67 -0.56
C ASP A 113 -5.87 10.71 0.47
N GLU A 114 -5.34 11.90 0.72
CA GLU A 114 -4.26 12.12 1.69
C GLU A 114 -4.72 11.83 3.12
N ASP A 115 -5.98 12.09 3.44
CA ASP A 115 -6.53 11.80 4.76
C ASP A 115 -6.56 10.28 4.97
N LEU A 116 -6.98 9.50 3.96
CA LEU A 116 -6.95 8.05 4.02
C LEU A 116 -5.53 7.49 4.14
N LYS A 117 -4.58 8.02 3.36
CA LYS A 117 -3.16 7.64 3.45
C LYS A 117 -2.63 7.88 4.87
N GLN A 118 -2.90 9.04 5.43
CA GLN A 118 -2.47 9.40 6.77
C GLN A 118 -3.13 8.51 7.84
N HIS A 119 -4.45 8.31 7.76
CA HIS A 119 -5.18 7.43 8.67
C HIS A 119 -4.63 6.00 8.66
N LEU A 120 -4.32 5.44 7.48
CA LEU A 120 -3.76 4.09 7.36
C LEU A 120 -2.37 3.97 7.99
N VAL A 121 -1.54 4.99 7.83
CA VAL A 121 -0.22 5.05 8.46
C VAL A 121 -0.35 5.15 9.98
N GLU A 122 -1.28 5.98 10.47
CA GLU A 122 -1.54 6.16 11.90
C GLU A 122 -2.10 4.89 12.54
N SER A 123 -3.06 4.22 11.91
CA SER A 123 -3.63 2.97 12.43
C SER A 123 -2.62 1.81 12.40
N SER A 124 -1.77 1.72 11.37
CA SER A 124 -0.62 0.79 11.34
C SER A 124 0.35 1.05 12.50
N MET A 125 0.77 2.31 12.70
CA MET A 125 1.67 2.68 13.80
C MET A 125 1.06 2.42 15.17
N HIS A 126 -0.24 2.69 15.33
CA HIS A 126 -0.95 2.42 16.57
C HIS A 126 -0.95 0.93 16.90
N LEU A 127 -1.31 0.07 15.93
CA LEU A 127 -1.25 -1.38 16.09
C LEU A 127 0.18 -1.84 16.40
N ALA A 128 1.19 -1.30 15.72
CA ALA A 128 2.59 -1.61 15.97
C ALA A 128 3.00 -1.29 17.41
N SER A 129 2.57 -0.15 17.95
CA SER A 129 2.87 0.22 19.34
C SER A 129 2.32 -0.80 20.35
N ILE A 130 1.11 -1.32 20.11
CA ILE A 130 0.45 -2.30 20.98
C ILE A 130 1.11 -3.68 20.83
N LEU A 131 1.42 -4.11 19.60
CA LEU A 131 2.15 -5.35 19.35
C LEU A 131 3.52 -5.36 20.04
N LYS A 132 4.21 -4.21 20.07
CA LYS A 132 5.46 -4.05 20.81
C LYS A 132 5.24 -4.23 22.31
N GLN A 133 4.22 -3.59 22.89
CA GLN A 133 3.90 -3.73 24.31
C GLN A 133 3.59 -5.20 24.68
N ALA A 134 2.81 -5.91 23.85
CA ALA A 134 2.53 -7.32 24.03
C ALA A 134 3.79 -8.20 23.98
N GLY A 135 4.71 -7.90 23.05
CA GLY A 135 6.01 -8.57 22.97
C GLY A 135 6.89 -8.30 24.20
N ASP A 136 6.87 -7.07 24.71
CA ASP A 136 7.61 -6.68 25.91
C ASP A 136 7.07 -7.41 27.16
N ALA A 137 5.74 -7.57 27.29
CA ALA A 137 5.10 -8.36 28.35
C ALA A 137 5.50 -9.84 28.30
N LEU A 138 5.51 -10.46 27.11
CA LEU A 138 5.97 -11.84 26.97
C LEU A 138 7.46 -12.01 27.29
N ARG A 139 8.29 -11.00 26.98
CA ARG A 139 9.72 -11.00 27.30
C ARG A 139 9.97 -10.93 28.81
N SER A 140 9.17 -10.18 29.55
CA SER A 140 9.23 -10.12 31.02
C SER A 140 8.59 -11.33 31.71
N GLY A 141 7.97 -12.24 30.96
CA GLY A 141 7.28 -13.41 31.51
C GLY A 141 5.83 -13.14 31.93
N ASP A 142 5.32 -11.92 31.69
CA ASP A 142 3.99 -11.50 32.11
C ASP A 142 2.91 -11.95 31.11
N THR A 143 2.51 -13.21 31.25
CA THR A 143 1.44 -13.78 30.40
C THR A 143 0.06 -13.17 30.65
N ASN A 144 -0.17 -12.56 31.81
CA ASN A 144 -1.46 -11.94 32.13
C ASN A 144 -1.57 -10.57 31.45
N ALA A 145 -0.51 -9.75 31.49
CA ALA A 145 -0.44 -8.51 30.73
C ALA A 145 -0.59 -8.77 29.22
N TYR A 146 0.07 -9.82 28.69
CA TYR A 146 -0.12 -10.20 27.29
C TYR A 146 -1.59 -10.50 26.94
N VAL A 147 -2.30 -11.27 27.77
CA VAL A 147 -3.72 -11.62 27.53
C VAL A 147 -4.59 -10.37 27.53
N GLN A 148 -4.40 -9.46 28.50
CA GLN A 148 -5.15 -8.20 28.56
C GLN A 148 -4.95 -7.35 27.30
N ILE A 149 -3.69 -7.21 26.87
CA ILE A 149 -3.34 -6.45 25.65
C ILE A 149 -3.89 -7.15 24.39
N ASN A 150 -3.78 -8.48 24.30
CA ASN A 150 -4.18 -9.23 23.11
C ASN A 150 -5.70 -9.27 22.90
N ASP A 151 -6.45 -9.51 23.97
CA ASP A 151 -7.89 -9.74 23.87
C ASP A 151 -8.65 -8.44 23.60
N HIS A 152 -8.14 -7.31 24.11
CA HIS A 152 -8.75 -6.01 23.94
C HIS A 152 -8.00 -5.15 22.91
N ASP A 153 -6.78 -4.71 23.24
CA ASP A 153 -6.11 -3.63 22.50
C ASP A 153 -5.65 -4.06 21.11
N ILE A 154 -5.00 -5.23 20.97
CA ILE A 154 -4.58 -5.75 19.65
C ILE A 154 -5.80 -6.01 18.77
N THR A 155 -6.89 -6.51 19.35
CA THR A 155 -8.10 -6.81 18.59
C THR A 155 -8.76 -5.53 18.07
N LEU A 156 -8.92 -4.51 18.91
CA LEU A 156 -9.48 -3.21 18.50
C LEU A 156 -8.59 -2.48 17.48
N ALA A 157 -7.29 -2.38 17.75
CA ALA A 157 -6.36 -1.72 16.83
C ALA A 157 -6.22 -2.49 15.51
N GLY A 158 -6.28 -3.82 15.56
CA GLY A 158 -6.29 -4.67 14.38
C GLY A 158 -7.53 -4.45 13.51
N GLN A 159 -8.71 -4.34 14.11
CA GLN A 159 -9.95 -4.02 13.39
C GLN A 159 -9.89 -2.65 12.72
N ALA A 160 -9.40 -1.62 13.42
CA ALA A 160 -9.24 -0.29 12.87
C ALA A 160 -8.29 -0.29 11.66
N TYR A 161 -7.12 -0.93 11.80
CA TYR A 161 -6.16 -1.03 10.71
C TYR A 161 -6.71 -1.82 9.52
N THR A 162 -7.38 -2.96 9.74
CA THR A 162 -8.04 -3.72 8.67
C THR A 162 -9.06 -2.87 7.92
N ALA A 163 -9.90 -2.11 8.63
CA ALA A 163 -10.90 -1.27 7.99
C ALA A 163 -10.27 -0.18 7.10
N ASP A 164 -9.12 0.38 7.48
CA ASP A 164 -8.43 1.36 6.65
C ASP A 164 -7.74 0.71 5.45
N VAL A 165 -7.17 -0.49 5.62
CA VAL A 165 -6.62 -1.30 4.52
C VAL A 165 -7.69 -1.61 3.48
N GLU A 166 -8.88 -2.04 3.91
CA GLU A 166 -10.01 -2.35 3.02
C GLU A 166 -10.49 -1.11 2.26
N LYS A 167 -10.60 0.04 2.93
CA LYS A 167 -10.94 1.32 2.25
C LYS A 167 -9.89 1.69 1.20
N PHE A 168 -8.61 1.50 1.51
CA PHE A 168 -7.52 1.78 0.57
C PHE A 168 -7.57 0.85 -0.65
N GLN A 169 -7.79 -0.44 -0.42
CA GLN A 169 -7.91 -1.44 -1.50
C GLN A 169 -9.11 -1.16 -2.42
N ALA A 170 -10.22 -0.67 -1.87
CA ALA A 170 -11.38 -0.27 -2.66
C ALA A 170 -11.11 0.92 -3.62
N LEU A 171 -9.99 1.63 -3.50
CA LEU A 171 -9.57 2.65 -4.48
C LEU A 171 -8.87 2.05 -5.71
N ALA A 172 -8.42 0.79 -5.61
CA ALA A 172 -7.74 0.07 -6.67
C ALA A 172 -8.69 -0.78 -7.55
N ASP A 173 -9.90 -1.05 -7.05
CA ASP A 173 -11.01 -1.73 -7.76
C ASP A 173 -11.78 -0.78 -8.71
#